data_AF-A0A212ENK8-F1
#
_entry.id   AF-A0A212ENK8-F1
#
_cell.length_a   1.000
_cell.length_b   1.000
_cell.length_c   1.000
_cell.angle_alpha   90.00
_cell.angle_beta   90.00
_cell.angle_gamma   90.00
#
_symmetry.space_group_name_H-M   'P 1'
#
loop_
_entity.id
_entity.type
_entity.pdbx_description
1 polymer ?
#
loop_
_entity_poly.entity_id
_entity_poly.type
_entity_poly.pdbx_seq_one_letter_code
_entity_poly.pdbx_strand_id
1 'polypeptide(L)'
;YFINEGTSKDLSKLSKDLRHERESYRELTGRYTEKTEAIALKETHYADTNRELGTRRDRKEAKKDAKTKTKRTDSGRDTRSSISVGSKVLIVEPMGVYDCINLGRRIDVLWPSEYQRERGGRNHWGSWVPLAGMDGVVVHKWIPNAREPTLRSHVDRSILLVQVGDRFVPVAEPCVRDLGDEV
;
A
#
# COMPACT_ATOMS: atom_id res chain seq x y z
N TYR A 1 49.48 -33.40 24.14
CA TYR A 1 48.48 -34.26 23.49
C TYR A 1 47.14 -33.99 24.14
N PHE A 2 46.25 -33.24 23.49
CA PHE A 2 44.86 -33.08 23.95
C PHE A 2 43.96 -33.84 22.98
N ILE A 3 43.30 -34.87 23.50
CA ILE A 3 42.29 -35.67 22.81
C ILE A 3 40.96 -34.94 23.01
N ASN A 4 40.27 -34.59 21.92
CA ASN A 4 38.95 -33.99 21.96
C ASN A 4 37.94 -35.06 21.51
N GLU A 5 37.28 -35.71 22.47
CA GLU A 5 36.22 -36.69 22.19
C GLU A 5 34.86 -36.02 22.08
N GLY A 6 34.22 -36.21 20.91
CA GLY A 6 32.83 -36.65 20.83
C GLY A 6 31.71 -35.66 21.15
N THR A 7 31.18 -35.00 20.11
CA THR A 7 29.71 -34.96 19.89
C THR A 7 29.41 -35.04 18.39
N SER A 8 29.44 -36.26 17.84
CA SER A 8 28.83 -36.52 16.54
C SER A 8 27.32 -36.43 16.70
N LYS A 9 26.71 -35.34 16.25
CA LYS A 9 25.25 -35.23 16.14
C LYS A 9 24.80 -36.12 14.99
N ASP A 10 24.30 -37.30 15.33
CA ASP A 10 23.68 -38.21 14.38
C ASP A 10 22.44 -37.55 13.74
N LEU A 11 22.64 -36.97 12.56
CA LEU A 11 21.62 -36.29 11.76
C LEU A 11 20.52 -37.23 11.24
N SER A 12 20.69 -38.55 11.40
CA SER A 12 19.68 -39.52 10.98
C SER A 12 18.40 -39.44 11.81
N LYS A 13 18.48 -38.97 13.07
CA LYS A 13 17.32 -38.79 13.96
C LYS A 13 16.46 -37.59 13.53
N LEU A 14 17.08 -36.45 13.25
CA LEU A 14 16.40 -35.25 12.76
C LEU A 14 15.66 -35.50 11.43
N SER A 15 16.25 -36.32 10.56
CA SER A 15 15.65 -36.71 9.27
C SER A 15 14.40 -37.59 9.43
N LYS A 16 14.34 -38.44 10.48
CA LYS A 16 13.17 -39.27 10.76
C LYS A 16 12.03 -38.45 11.34
N ASP A 17 12.31 -37.49 12.22
CA ASP A 17 11.30 -36.60 12.80
C ASP A 17 10.66 -35.71 11.72
N LEU A 18 11.46 -35.19 10.79
CA LEU A 18 10.97 -34.39 9.67
C LEU A 18 10.07 -35.20 8.69
N ARG A 19 10.32 -36.52 8.57
CA ARG A 19 9.49 -37.42 7.75
C ARG A 19 8.14 -37.70 8.43
N HIS A 20 8.14 -37.93 9.73
CA HIS A 20 6.90 -38.14 10.49
C HIS A 20 6.02 -36.88 10.52
N GLU A 21 6.59 -35.67 10.62
CA GLU A 21 5.82 -34.43 10.48
C GLU A 21 5.19 -34.28 9.09
N ARG A 22 5.93 -34.61 8.02
CA ARG A 22 5.42 -34.54 6.64
C ARG A 22 4.32 -35.56 6.37
N GLU A 23 4.37 -36.74 6.98
CA GLU A 23 3.32 -37.75 6.89
C GLU A 23 2.09 -37.36 7.72
N SER A 24 2.27 -36.80 8.93
CA SER A 24 1.17 -36.28 9.75
C SER A 24 0.39 -35.16 9.05
N TYR A 25 1.09 -34.23 8.37
CA TYR A 25 0.43 -33.18 7.58
C TYR A 25 -0.34 -33.73 6.37
N ARG A 26 0.14 -34.82 5.77
CA ARG A 26 -0.49 -35.48 4.63
C ARG A 26 -1.76 -36.24 5.04
N GLU A 27 -1.78 -36.82 6.24
CA GLU A 27 -2.98 -37.43 6.83
C GLU A 27 -4.04 -36.37 7.25
N LEU A 28 -3.58 -35.22 7.77
CA LEU A 28 -4.46 -34.12 8.16
C LEU A 28 -5.15 -33.48 6.94
N THR A 29 -4.40 -33.25 5.86
CA THR A 29 -4.92 -32.66 4.62
C THR A 29 -5.64 -33.68 3.73
N GLY A 30 -5.32 -34.97 3.85
CA GLY A 30 -6.02 -36.06 3.16
C GLY A 30 -7.48 -36.24 3.58
N ARG A 31 -7.87 -35.79 4.80
CA ARG A 31 -9.28 -35.77 5.23
C ARG A 31 -10.11 -34.61 4.68
N TYR A 32 -9.50 -33.68 3.96
CA TYR A 32 -10.19 -32.48 3.44
C TYR A 32 -10.39 -32.48 1.92
N THR A 33 -10.22 -33.63 1.27
CA THR A 33 -10.46 -33.80 -0.17
C THR A 33 -11.43 -34.93 -0.46
N GLU A 34 -12.67 -34.77 -0.02
CA GLU A 34 -13.90 -35.12 -0.78
C GLU A 34 -15.13 -34.95 0.12
N LYS A 35 -15.79 -33.80 -0.02
CA LYS A 35 -17.24 -33.67 0.13
C LYS A 35 -17.67 -32.49 -0.73
N THR A 36 -18.02 -32.77 -1.98
CA THR A 36 -18.92 -31.92 -2.76
C THR A 36 -20.31 -31.96 -2.12
N GLU A 37 -20.49 -31.24 -1.02
CA GLU A 37 -21.80 -30.88 -0.52
C GLU A 37 -22.10 -29.47 -1.05
N ALA A 38 -22.98 -29.39 -2.05
CA ALA A 38 -23.49 -28.12 -2.55
C ALA A 38 -24.21 -27.39 -1.41
N ILE A 39 -23.62 -26.29 -0.94
CA ILE A 39 -24.26 -25.40 0.02
C ILE A 39 -25.43 -24.74 -0.71
N ALA A 40 -26.64 -25.19 -0.41
CA ALA A 40 -27.87 -24.55 -0.89
C ALA A 40 -27.95 -23.15 -0.26
N LEU A 41 -27.72 -22.12 -1.08
CA LEU A 41 -28.02 -20.74 -0.73
C LEU A 41 -29.54 -20.63 -0.53
N LYS A 42 -29.99 -20.52 0.72
CA LYS A 42 -31.38 -20.15 1.01
C LYS A 42 -31.55 -18.68 0.62
N GLU A 43 -32.29 -18.45 -0.46
CA GLU A 43 -32.72 -17.13 -0.91
C GLU A 43 -33.48 -16.42 0.20
N THR A 44 -32.96 -15.30 0.67
CA THR A 44 -33.70 -14.37 1.53
C THR A 44 -34.63 -13.55 0.65
N HIS A 45 -35.91 -13.91 0.67
CA HIS A 45 -36.99 -13.16 0.03
C HIS A 45 -37.06 -11.72 0.56
N TYR A 46 -36.65 -10.76 -0.27
CA TYR A 46 -37.23 -9.41 -0.23
C TYR A 46 -38.33 -9.35 -1.28
N ALA A 47 -39.51 -8.90 -0.85
CA ALA A 47 -40.72 -8.89 -1.65
C ALA A 47 -40.65 -7.92 -2.84
N ASP A 48 -40.84 -8.46 -4.04
CA ASP A 48 -41.14 -7.70 -5.24
C ASP A 48 -42.56 -7.14 -5.20
N THR A 49 -42.68 -5.82 -5.32
CA THR A 49 -43.94 -5.16 -5.66
C THR A 49 -43.79 -4.51 -7.04
N ASN A 50 -44.22 -5.21 -8.08
CA ASN A 50 -45.09 -4.62 -9.12
C ASN A 50 -45.56 -5.68 -10.12
N ARG A 51 -46.88 -5.84 -10.15
CA ARG A 51 -47.65 -6.61 -11.13
C ARG A 51 -47.57 -5.96 -12.53
N GLU A 52 -47.27 -6.79 -13.54
CA GLU A 52 -48.16 -7.15 -14.68
C GLU A 52 -48.96 -5.99 -15.35
N LEU A 53 -48.98 -5.74 -16.67
CA LEU A 53 -49.11 -6.60 -17.87
C LEU A 53 -48.98 -5.70 -19.13
N GLY A 54 -48.66 -6.28 -20.30
CA GLY A 54 -49.02 -5.64 -21.58
C GLY A 54 -48.25 -6.09 -22.82
N THR A 55 -48.84 -7.00 -23.58
CA THR A 55 -48.31 -7.62 -24.81
C THR A 55 -48.38 -6.77 -26.09
N ARG A 56 -47.50 -7.10 -27.06
CA ARG A 56 -47.63 -7.08 -28.56
C ARG A 56 -46.93 -5.96 -29.36
N ARG A 57 -46.11 -6.42 -30.34
CA ARG A 57 -45.84 -5.95 -31.73
C ARG A 57 -45.45 -4.46 -31.89
N ASP A 58 -44.36 -4.06 -32.52
CA ASP A 58 -44.00 -4.31 -33.92
C ASP A 58 -42.54 -3.89 -34.22
N ARG A 59 -42.02 -4.40 -35.33
CA ARG A 59 -40.66 -4.19 -35.88
C ARG A 59 -40.56 -2.83 -36.59
N LYS A 60 -39.57 -1.99 -36.24
CA LYS A 60 -38.89 -1.07 -37.19
C LYS A 60 -37.63 -0.42 -36.62
N GLU A 61 -36.55 -0.46 -37.40
CA GLU A 61 -35.29 0.26 -37.21
C GLU A 61 -35.46 1.79 -37.29
N ALA A 62 -34.63 2.53 -36.52
CA ALA A 62 -33.92 3.72 -36.99
C ALA A 62 -32.82 4.14 -36.01
N LYS A 63 -31.61 4.34 -36.56
CA LYS A 63 -30.41 4.91 -35.91
C LYS A 63 -30.65 6.35 -35.44
N LYS A 64 -29.98 6.77 -34.36
CA LYS A 64 -29.28 8.07 -34.26
C LYS A 64 -28.44 8.18 -32.98
N ASP A 65 -27.15 8.36 -33.19
CA ASP A 65 -26.14 8.71 -32.20
C ASP A 65 -26.48 10.02 -31.48
N ALA A 66 -26.42 10.02 -30.16
CA ALA A 66 -26.39 11.24 -29.34
C ALA A 66 -25.31 11.10 -28.27
N LYS A 67 -24.10 11.52 -28.66
CA LYS A 67 -22.93 11.69 -27.81
C LYS A 67 -23.14 12.89 -26.89
N THR A 68 -23.73 12.68 -25.71
CA THR A 68 -23.71 13.66 -24.62
C THR A 68 -22.36 13.62 -23.94
N LYS A 69 -21.42 14.40 -24.48
CA LYS A 69 -20.15 14.76 -23.84
C LYS A 69 -20.46 15.65 -22.64
N THR A 70 -20.74 15.05 -21.49
CA THR A 70 -20.71 15.76 -20.21
C THR A 70 -19.27 16.19 -19.98
N LYS A 71 -18.95 17.43 -20.37
CA LYS A 71 -17.76 18.15 -19.90
C LYS A 71 -17.86 18.15 -18.38
N ARG A 72 -17.16 17.22 -17.74
CA ARG A 72 -16.79 17.37 -16.33
C ARG A 72 -15.97 18.66 -16.28
N THR A 73 -16.55 19.67 -15.68
CA THR A 73 -15.84 20.87 -15.25
C THR A 73 -14.74 20.40 -14.33
N ASP A 74 -13.50 20.50 -14.79
CA ASP A 74 -12.29 20.44 -13.96
C ASP A 74 -12.29 21.68 -13.08
N SER A 75 -13.21 21.68 -12.11
CA SER A 75 -13.32 22.67 -11.06
C SER A 75 -12.39 22.24 -9.94
N GLY A 76 -11.25 22.91 -9.85
CA GLY A 76 -10.30 22.72 -8.77
C GLY A 76 -8.91 22.39 -9.27
N ARG A 77 -8.35 23.25 -10.13
CA ARG A 77 -6.90 23.42 -10.15
C ARG A 77 -6.56 24.10 -8.82
N ASP A 78 -6.51 23.27 -7.77
CA ASP A 78 -6.15 23.63 -6.41
C ASP A 78 -4.84 24.40 -6.52
N THR A 79 -4.86 25.70 -6.26
CA THR A 79 -3.66 26.55 -6.18
C THR A 79 -2.91 26.22 -4.89
N ARG A 80 -2.72 24.93 -4.61
CA ARG A 80 -1.74 24.46 -3.66
C ARG A 80 -0.40 24.64 -4.35
N SER A 81 0.35 25.63 -3.90
CA SER A 81 1.77 25.80 -4.19
C SER A 81 2.41 24.41 -4.24
N SER A 82 2.88 24.01 -5.42
CA SER A 82 3.47 22.68 -5.59
C SER A 82 4.78 22.69 -4.81
N ILE A 83 4.85 21.93 -3.73
CA ILE A 83 6.03 21.92 -2.87
C ILE A 83 7.17 21.28 -3.65
N SER A 84 8.28 22.00 -3.76
CA SER A 84 9.50 21.59 -4.45
C SER A 84 10.50 20.92 -3.51
N VAL A 85 11.42 20.14 -4.10
CA VAL A 85 12.62 19.71 -3.39
C VAL A 85 13.47 20.94 -3.06
N GLY A 86 13.97 21.03 -1.82
CA GLY A 86 14.67 22.18 -1.27
C GLY A 86 13.80 23.05 -0.36
N SER A 87 12.47 23.02 -0.51
CA SER A 87 11.56 23.84 0.29
C SER A 87 11.56 23.41 1.76
N LYS A 88 11.52 24.39 2.67
CA LYS A 88 11.30 24.17 4.10
C LYS A 88 9.80 23.99 4.34
N VAL A 89 9.42 22.92 5.03
CA VAL A 89 8.01 22.57 5.27
C VAL A 89 7.75 22.24 6.73
N LEU A 90 6.53 22.48 7.19
CA LEU A 90 6.02 22.11 8.50
C LEU A 90 5.07 20.91 8.38
N ILE A 91 5.25 19.89 9.20
CA ILE A 91 4.27 18.80 9.34
C ILE A 91 3.04 19.34 10.06
N VAL A 92 1.88 19.25 9.40
CA VAL A 92 0.60 19.69 9.97
C VAL A 92 -0.22 18.50 10.46
N GLU A 93 -0.23 17.41 9.68
CA GLU A 93 -1.05 16.22 9.96
C GLU A 93 -0.15 14.97 10.08
N PRO A 94 0.25 14.56 11.30
CA PRO A 94 1.14 13.42 11.52
C PRO A 94 0.58 12.09 11.00
N MET A 95 -0.75 11.94 10.92
CA MET A 95 -1.38 10.75 10.35
C MET A 95 -1.10 10.56 8.86
N GLY A 96 -0.61 11.59 8.17
CA GLY A 96 -0.16 11.50 6.78
C GLY A 96 1.25 10.91 6.61
N VAL A 97 1.92 10.53 7.69
CA VAL A 97 3.26 9.94 7.68
C VAL A 97 3.20 8.45 7.34
N TYR A 98 4.08 8.01 6.44
CA TYR A 98 4.23 6.61 6.03
C TYR A 98 5.34 5.92 6.82
N ASP A 99 5.09 5.61 8.08
CA ASP A 99 6.10 5.14 9.03
C ASP A 99 6.75 3.78 8.72
N CYS A 100 6.12 2.95 7.88
CA CYS A 100 6.60 1.62 7.50
C CYS A 100 7.01 1.50 6.02
N ILE A 101 7.13 2.62 5.28
CA ILE A 101 7.45 2.59 3.83
C ILE A 101 8.93 2.28 3.54
N ASN A 102 9.75 2.16 4.58
CA ASN A 102 11.19 1.89 4.44
C ASN A 102 11.57 0.40 4.56
N LEU A 103 10.58 -0.50 4.68
CA LEU A 103 10.79 -1.93 4.90
C LEU A 103 11.34 -2.68 3.66
N GLY A 104 11.39 -2.04 2.49
CA GLY A 104 11.94 -2.64 1.27
C GLY A 104 10.99 -3.66 0.63
N ARG A 105 9.68 -3.52 0.89
CA ARG A 105 8.66 -4.37 0.27
C ARG A 105 8.50 -3.97 -1.18
N ARG A 106 8.03 -4.88 -2.03
CA ARG A 106 7.73 -4.58 -3.45
C ARG A 106 6.67 -3.48 -3.64
N ILE A 107 5.88 -3.21 -2.61
CA ILE A 107 4.86 -2.16 -2.58
C ILE A 107 5.40 -0.81 -2.10
N ASP A 108 6.62 -0.75 -1.58
CA ASP A 108 7.25 0.48 -1.14
C ASP A 108 7.86 1.23 -2.33
N VAL A 109 7.96 2.56 -2.23
CA VAL A 109 8.59 3.40 -3.25
C VAL A 109 10.08 3.10 -3.41
N LEU A 110 10.64 3.48 -4.55
CA LEU A 110 12.09 3.47 -4.74
C LEU A 110 12.73 4.64 -4.02
N TRP A 111 13.62 4.35 -3.08
CA TRP A 111 14.28 5.35 -2.26
C TRP A 111 15.43 6.05 -3.02
N PRO A 112 15.63 7.37 -2.84
CA PRO A 112 16.74 8.10 -3.45
C PRO A 112 18.13 7.62 -3.00
N SER A 113 18.24 7.08 -1.77
CA SER A 113 19.43 6.39 -1.29
C SER A 113 19.09 5.40 -0.17
N GLU A 114 19.92 4.38 0.00
CA GLU A 114 19.81 3.44 1.12
C GLU A 114 20.00 4.14 2.47
N TYR A 115 20.93 5.11 2.53
CA TYR A 115 21.14 5.96 3.69
C TYR A 115 19.84 6.63 4.16
N GLN A 116 19.06 7.18 3.23
CA GLN A 116 17.75 7.78 3.54
C GLN A 116 16.71 6.75 3.96
N ARG A 117 16.67 5.59 3.29
CA ARG A 117 15.74 4.50 3.60
C ARG A 117 15.93 3.97 5.02
N GLU A 118 17.17 3.68 5.39
CA GLU A 118 17.51 3.15 6.70
C GLU A 118 17.07 4.07 7.85
N ARG A 119 16.87 5.37 7.60
CA ARG A 119 16.47 6.38 8.60
C ARG A 119 15.08 6.96 8.39
N GLY A 120 14.35 6.32 7.48
CA GLY A 120 13.10 6.77 6.91
C GLY A 120 11.82 6.28 7.57
N GLY A 121 11.92 5.50 8.66
CA GLY A 121 10.75 4.86 9.25
C GLY A 121 10.92 4.39 10.69
N ARG A 122 9.83 3.83 11.23
CA ARG A 122 9.63 3.51 12.65
C ARG A 122 10.76 2.68 13.27
N ASN A 123 11.31 1.74 12.50
CA ASN A 123 12.41 0.87 12.93
C ASN A 123 13.71 1.64 13.28
N HIS A 124 13.96 2.79 12.65
CA HIS A 124 15.09 3.65 12.99
C HIS A 124 14.70 4.75 13.98
N TRP A 125 13.50 5.29 13.84
CA TRP A 125 12.99 6.34 14.70
C TRP A 125 12.86 5.91 16.18
N GLY A 126 12.63 4.62 16.44
CA GLY A 126 12.47 4.11 17.80
C GLY A 126 11.27 4.76 18.49
N SER A 127 11.52 5.33 19.69
CA SER A 127 10.51 6.04 20.48
C SER A 127 10.17 7.44 19.97
N TRP A 128 11.05 8.06 19.17
CA TRP A 128 10.77 9.36 18.57
C TRP A 128 9.74 9.20 17.46
N VAL A 129 8.68 10.02 17.39
CA VAL A 129 7.72 10.01 16.28
C VAL A 129 7.58 11.41 15.67
N PRO A 130 7.31 11.55 14.36
CA PRO A 130 6.97 12.85 13.79
C PRO A 130 5.68 13.39 14.41
N LEU A 131 5.68 14.67 14.80
CA LEU A 131 4.54 15.35 15.40
C LEU A 131 4.20 16.61 14.60
N ALA A 132 2.98 17.11 14.81
CA ALA A 132 2.56 18.38 14.23
C ALA A 132 3.46 19.49 14.77
N GLY A 133 3.84 20.43 13.90
CA GLY A 133 4.74 21.53 14.24
C GLY A 133 6.23 21.20 14.09
N MET A 134 6.61 19.97 13.75
CA MET A 134 7.99 19.66 13.35
C MET A 134 8.22 20.13 11.91
N ASP A 135 9.29 20.88 11.67
CA ASP A 135 9.70 21.34 10.34
C ASP A 135 10.95 20.60 9.82
N GLY A 136 11.15 20.70 8.51
CA GLY A 136 12.30 20.11 7.84
C GLY A 136 12.38 20.49 6.37
N VAL A 137 13.42 20.02 5.69
CA VAL A 137 13.66 20.32 4.27
C VAL A 137 13.18 19.15 3.42
N VAL A 138 12.44 19.43 2.35
CA VAL A 138 12.06 18.40 1.37
C VAL A 138 13.29 18.00 0.58
N VAL A 139 13.71 16.74 0.69
CA VAL A 139 14.89 16.20 0.00
C VAL A 139 14.54 15.31 -1.19
N HIS A 140 13.28 14.85 -1.29
CA HIS A 140 12.80 14.05 -2.42
C HIS A 140 11.28 14.13 -2.53
N LYS A 141 10.74 13.80 -3.71
CA LYS A 141 9.31 13.78 -3.99
C LYS A 141 8.93 12.61 -4.88
N TRP A 142 7.95 11.83 -4.45
CA TRP A 142 7.30 10.80 -5.26
C TRP A 142 5.92 11.28 -5.71
N ILE A 143 5.62 11.17 -7.00
CA ILE A 143 4.41 11.68 -7.63
C ILE A 143 3.61 10.51 -8.23
N PRO A 144 2.27 10.47 -8.08
CA PRO A 144 1.45 9.46 -8.73
C PRO A 144 1.67 9.45 -10.24
N ASN A 145 1.73 8.26 -10.83
CA ASN A 145 1.88 8.06 -12.27
C ASN A 145 3.18 8.67 -12.89
N ALA A 146 4.17 9.09 -12.10
CA ALA A 146 5.44 9.58 -12.62
C ALA A 146 6.08 8.54 -13.53
N ARG A 147 6.49 8.91 -14.75
CA ARG A 147 7.06 7.96 -15.74
C ARG A 147 8.26 7.22 -15.17
N GLU A 148 9.15 7.99 -14.53
CA GLU A 148 10.36 7.51 -13.89
C GLU A 148 10.03 6.73 -12.60
N PRO A 149 10.40 5.43 -12.49
CA PRO A 149 10.13 4.63 -11.31
C PRO A 149 10.67 5.23 -10.01
N THR A 150 11.85 5.87 -10.05
CA THR A 150 12.49 6.48 -8.86
C THR A 150 11.73 7.69 -8.31
N LEU A 151 10.86 8.30 -9.14
CA LEU A 151 10.00 9.43 -8.77
C LEU A 151 8.53 9.02 -8.57
N ARG A 152 8.21 7.73 -8.68
CA ARG A 152 6.82 7.26 -8.68
C ARG A 152 6.32 6.96 -7.27
N SER A 153 5.16 7.51 -6.95
CA SER A 153 4.41 7.09 -5.75
C SER A 153 3.67 5.78 -6.01
N HIS A 154 3.70 4.86 -5.04
CA HIS A 154 2.94 3.59 -5.09
C HIS A 154 1.52 3.73 -4.53
N VAL A 155 1.13 4.93 -4.13
CA VAL A 155 -0.24 5.31 -3.77
C VAL A 155 -0.71 6.42 -4.71
N ASP A 156 -2.01 6.66 -4.76
CA ASP A 156 -2.60 7.74 -5.56
C ASP A 156 -2.48 9.11 -4.88
N ARG A 157 -1.31 9.39 -4.29
CA ARG A 157 -0.95 10.66 -3.64
C ARG A 157 0.53 10.96 -3.79
N SER A 158 0.88 12.24 -3.86
CA SER A 158 2.28 12.67 -3.77
C SER A 158 2.80 12.47 -2.34
N ILE A 159 4.01 11.93 -2.24
CA ILE A 159 4.73 11.73 -0.98
C ILE A 159 5.99 12.59 -1.04
N LEU A 160 6.21 13.41 0.00
CA LEU A 160 7.43 14.16 0.22
C LEU A 160 8.33 13.39 1.18
N LEU A 161 9.63 13.41 0.92
CA LEU A 161 10.62 12.97 1.90
C LEU A 161 11.18 14.21 2.60
N VAL A 162 10.85 14.40 3.87
CA VAL A 162 11.27 15.55 4.66
C VAL A 162 12.42 15.16 5.58
N GLN A 163 13.54 15.88 5.52
CA GLN A 163 14.64 15.71 6.47
C GLN A 163 14.36 16.53 7.73
N VAL A 164 14.24 15.84 8.86
CA VAL A 164 14.02 16.43 10.20
C VAL A 164 15.20 16.03 11.08
N GLY A 165 16.19 16.93 11.19
CA GLY A 165 17.47 16.63 11.82
C GLY A 165 18.23 15.52 11.07
N ASP A 166 18.50 14.42 11.76
CA ASP A 166 19.17 13.22 11.24
C ASP A 166 18.23 12.17 10.66
N ARG A 167 16.90 12.38 10.76
CA ARG A 167 15.86 11.45 10.31
C ARG A 167 15.21 11.90 9.01
N PHE A 168 14.67 10.95 8.26
CA PHE A 168 13.86 11.22 7.08
C PHE A 168 12.42 10.80 7.33
N VAL A 169 11.47 11.65 6.96
CA VAL A 169 10.05 11.48 7.21
C VAL A 169 9.28 11.50 5.89
N PRO A 170 8.85 10.33 5.39
CA PRO A 170 7.96 10.26 4.24
C PRO A 170 6.54 10.65 4.68
N VAL A 171 5.99 11.71 4.08
CA VAL A 171 4.70 12.30 4.45
C VAL A 171 3.92 12.69 3.19
N ALA A 172 2.60 12.52 3.21
CA ALA A 172 1.76 12.95 2.10
C ALA A 172 1.85 14.49 1.91
N GLU A 173 1.99 14.96 0.68
CA GLU A 173 2.09 16.41 0.37
C GLU A 173 0.95 17.25 0.96
N PRO A 174 -0.32 16.80 1.01
CA PRO A 174 -1.40 17.55 1.66
C PRO A 174 -1.26 17.73 3.18
N CYS A 175 -0.40 16.95 3.83
CA CYS A 175 -0.23 16.89 5.29
C CYS A 175 0.92 17.78 5.80
N VAL A 176 1.52 18.57 4.90
CA VAL A 176 2.53 19.57 5.22
C VAL A 176 2.11 20.95 4.76
N ARG A 177 2.77 21.98 5.29
CA ARG A 177 2.64 23.37 4.87
C ARG A 177 4.01 23.90 4.46
N ASP A 178 4.08 24.51 3.28
CA ASP A 178 5.27 25.24 2.84
C ASP A 178 5.54 26.44 3.76
N LEU A 179 6.79 26.60 4.18
CA LEU A 179 7.26 27.73 4.99
C LEU A 179 7.95 28.82 4.14
N GLY A 180 8.20 28.55 2.85
CA GLY A 180 8.94 29.44 1.96
C GLY A 180 10.45 29.41 2.20
N ASP A 181 11.19 30.10 1.32
CA ASP A 181 12.61 30.35 1.50
C ASP A 181 12.78 31.58 2.41
N GLU A 182 13.57 31.45 3.48
CA GLU A 182 13.95 32.62 4.29
C GLU A 182 14.88 33.50 3.42
N VAL A 183 14.41 34.71 3.06
CA VAL A 183 15.09 35.70 2.20
C VAL A 183 16.12 36.49 2.98
#